data_AF-A0A1A0Q8I8-F1
#
_entry.id   AF-A0A1A0Q8I8-F1
#
_cell.length_a   1.000
_cell.length_b   1.000
_cell.length_c   1.000
_cell.angle_alpha   90.00
_cell.angle_beta   90.00
_cell.angle_gamma   90.00
#
_symmetry.space_group_name_H-M   'P 1'
#
loop_
_entity.id
_entity.type
_entity.pdbx_description
1 polymer ?
#
loop_
_entity_poly.entity_id
_entity_poly.type
_entity_poly.pdbx_seq_one_letter_code
_entity_poly.pdbx_strand_id
1 'polypeptide(L)'
;MLVDTNVIRTLGTDCSNQADDLSAAAAALKSLPGPGATTAFGPVGAGFLAALAEAVVVEARAVIALSEDLASARPISGVMADAYAAADRRGSRLL
;
A
#
# COMPACT_ATOMS: atom_id res chain seq x y z
N MET A 1 30.08 0.94 12.64
CA MET A 1 29.23 0.76 11.45
C MET A 1 28.24 1.91 11.44
N LEU A 2 28.35 2.85 10.49
CA LEU A 2 27.36 3.92 10.33
C LEU A 2 26.17 3.33 9.56
N VAL A 3 24.98 3.40 10.14
CA VAL A 3 23.75 3.08 9.40
C VAL A 3 23.36 4.32 8.61
N ASP A 4 23.16 4.18 7.30
CA ASP A 4 22.69 5.27 6.47
C ASP A 4 21.20 5.55 6.78
N THR A 5 20.97 6.53 7.63
CA THR A 5 19.61 6.93 8.04
C THR A 5 18.83 7.58 6.90
N ASN A 6 19.48 8.03 5.83
CA ASN A 6 18.78 8.54 4.65
C ASN A 6 18.18 7.38 3.86
N VAL A 7 18.92 6.27 3.68
CA VAL A 7 18.39 5.07 3.02
C VAL A 7 17.14 4.54 3.75
N ILE A 8 17.15 4.54 5.09
CA ILE A 8 15.98 4.13 5.88
C ILE A 8 14.78 5.05 5.61
N ARG A 9 14.97 6.37 5.62
CA ARG A 9 13.89 7.34 5.35
C ARG A 9 13.37 7.24 3.91
N THR A 10 14.26 7.01 2.95
CA THR A 10 13.89 6.78 1.55
C THR A 10 13.01 5.53 1.42
N LEU A 11 13.41 4.41 2.02
CA LEU A 11 12.61 3.18 2.02
C LEU A 11 11.18 3.41 2.54
N GLY A 12 11.03 4.12 3.67
CA GLY A 12 9.70 4.43 4.20
C GLY A 12 8.88 5.36 3.30
N THR A 13 9.53 6.27 2.57
CA THR A 13 8.85 7.13 1.60
C THR A 13 8.41 6.32 0.38
N ASP A 14 9.25 5.43 -0.13
CA ASP A 14 8.93 4.55 -1.25
C ASP A 14 7.77 3.61 -0.92
N CYS A 15 7.77 2.99 0.27
CA CYS A 15 6.64 2.17 0.73
C CYS A 15 5.34 2.97 0.86
N SER A 16 5.42 4.23 1.31
CA SER A 16 4.25 5.12 1.38
C SER A 16 3.70 5.43 -0.01
N ASN A 17 4.56 5.71 -0.99
CA ASN A 17 4.14 5.97 -2.37
C ASN A 17 3.50 4.70 -2.98
N GLN A 18 4.09 3.53 -2.74
CA GLN A 18 3.52 2.26 -3.18
C GLN A 18 2.16 1.97 -2.53
N ALA A 19 1.95 2.37 -1.27
CA ALA A 19 0.65 2.27 -0.63
C ALA A 19 -0.40 3.15 -1.33
N ASP A 20 -0.05 4.38 -1.71
CA ASP A 20 -0.94 5.27 -2.45
C ASP A 20 -1.32 4.69 -3.82
N ASP A 21 -0.35 4.12 -4.54
CA ASP A 21 -0.58 3.45 -5.82
C ASP A 21 -1.52 2.25 -5.68
N LEU A 22 -1.35 1.41 -4.65
CA LEU A 22 -2.23 0.29 -4.37
C LEU A 22 -3.64 0.73 -3.97
N SER A 23 -3.76 1.81 -3.19
CA SER A 23 -5.06 2.40 -2.85
C SER A 23 -5.80 2.88 -4.09
N ALA A 24 -5.09 3.54 -5.02
CA ALA A 24 -5.65 3.94 -6.31
C ALA A 24 -6.07 2.73 -7.16
N ALA A 25 -5.26 1.67 -7.19
CA ALA A 25 -5.60 0.42 -7.89
C ALA A 25 -6.84 -0.25 -7.30
N ALA A 26 -6.98 -0.30 -5.96
CA ALA A 26 -8.16 -0.83 -5.30
C ALA A 26 -9.42 0.00 -5.62
N ALA A 27 -9.30 1.33 -5.70
CA ALA A 27 -10.40 2.20 -6.13
C ALA A 27 -10.81 1.93 -7.58
N ALA A 28 -9.83 1.72 -8.47
CA ALA A 28 -10.07 1.33 -9.87
C ALA A 28 -10.76 -0.04 -9.97
N LEU A 29 -10.31 -1.03 -9.19
CA LEU A 29 -10.96 -2.35 -9.12
C LEU A 29 -12.43 -2.22 -8.70
N LYS A 30 -12.72 -1.44 -7.65
CA LYS A 30 -14.10 -1.20 -7.17
C LYS A 30 -15.02 -0.54 -8.19
N SER A 31 -14.48 0.06 -9.25
CA SER A 31 -15.29 0.60 -10.36
C SER A 31 -15.83 -0.50 -11.30
N LEU A 32 -15.41 -1.76 -11.10
CA LEU A 32 -15.88 -2.91 -11.84
C LEU A 32 -17.03 -3.62 -11.10
N PRO A 33 -18.02 -4.17 -11.82
CA PRO A 33 -18.25 -4.01 -13.26
C PRO A 33 -18.70 -2.60 -13.62
N GLY A 34 -18.15 -2.04 -14.70
CA GLY A 34 -18.43 -0.67 -15.12
C GLY A 34 -19.87 -0.44 -15.61
N PRO A 35 -20.27 0.83 -15.77
CA PRO A 35 -21.60 1.18 -16.28
C PRO A 35 -21.80 0.60 -17.70
N GLY A 36 -22.85 -0.21 -17.86
CA GLY A 36 -23.15 -0.90 -19.12
C GLY A 36 -22.83 -2.39 -19.14
N ALA A 37 -22.14 -2.92 -18.12
CA ALA A 37 -21.90 -4.36 -18.00
C ALA A 37 -23.22 -5.17 -18.01
N THR A 38 -24.24 -4.71 -17.29
CA THR A 38 -25.56 -5.36 -17.26
C THR A 38 -26.23 -5.40 -18.63
N THR A 39 -26.08 -4.35 -19.44
CA THR A 39 -26.62 -4.30 -20.80
C THR A 39 -25.84 -5.20 -21.76
N ALA A 40 -24.52 -5.25 -21.64
CA ALA A 40 -23.66 -6.05 -22.52
C ALA A 40 -23.79 -7.56 -22.27
N PHE A 41 -23.92 -7.98 -21.01
CA PHE A 41 -24.01 -9.39 -20.63
C PHE A 41 -25.45 -9.92 -20.62
N GLY A 42 -26.44 -9.02 -20.56
CA GLY A 42 -27.85 -9.36 -20.54
C GLY A 42 -28.25 -10.29 -19.37
N PRO A 43 -29.44 -10.91 -19.43
CA PRO A 43 -29.93 -11.79 -18.37
C PRO A 43 -29.08 -13.05 -18.16
N VAL A 44 -28.49 -13.59 -19.24
CA VAL A 44 -27.68 -14.82 -19.19
C VAL A 44 -26.38 -14.59 -18.42
N GLY A 45 -25.74 -13.43 -18.58
CA GLY A 45 -24.50 -13.12 -17.87
C GLY A 45 -24.69 -12.52 -16.47
N ALA A 46 -25.92 -12.43 -15.95
CA ALA A 46 -26.19 -11.87 -14.62
C ALA A 46 -25.45 -12.61 -13.50
N GLY A 47 -25.41 -13.95 -13.56
CA GLY A 47 -24.67 -14.76 -12.58
C GLY A 47 -23.16 -14.52 -12.64
N PHE A 48 -22.61 -14.35 -13.84
CA PHE A 48 -21.20 -14.00 -14.03
C PHE A 48 -20.89 -12.61 -13.46
N LEU A 49 -21.73 -11.60 -13.72
CA LEU A 49 -21.54 -10.26 -13.18
C LEU A 49 -21.62 -10.22 -11.65
N ALA A 50 -22.49 -11.02 -11.05
CA ALA A 50 -22.58 -11.15 -9.60
C ALA A 50 -21.28 -11.76 -9.02
N ALA A 51 -20.81 -12.86 -9.60
CA ALA A 51 -19.56 -13.50 -9.19
C ALA A 51 -18.33 -12.58 -9.40
N LEU A 52 -18.32 -11.83 -10.51
CA LEU A 52 -17.26 -10.85 -10.79
C LEU A 52 -17.27 -9.71 -9.77
N ALA A 53 -18.45 -9.15 -9.45
CA ALA A 53 -18.56 -8.09 -8.45
C ALA A 53 -18.10 -8.55 -7.07
N GLU A 54 -18.45 -9.77 -6.66
CA GLU A 54 -17.99 -10.37 -5.41
C GLU A 54 -16.46 -10.55 -5.39
N ALA A 55 -15.89 -11.12 -6.46
CA ALA A 55 -14.46 -11.30 -6.59
C ALA A 55 -13.69 -9.97 -6.54
N VAL A 56 -14.20 -8.94 -7.22
CA VAL A 56 -13.64 -7.58 -7.21
C VAL A 56 -13.64 -6.99 -5.79
N VAL A 57 -14.71 -7.18 -5.02
CA VAL A 57 -14.78 -6.69 -3.63
C VAL A 57 -13.75 -7.38 -2.75
N VAL A 58 -13.60 -8.70 -2.89
CA VAL A 58 -12.61 -9.48 -2.13
C VAL A 58 -11.19 -9.01 -2.46
N GLU A 59 -10.86 -8.91 -3.75
CA GLU A 59 -9.54 -8.49 -4.20
C GLU A 59 -9.22 -7.06 -3.78
N ALA A 60 -10.15 -6.12 -3.97
CA ALA A 60 -9.96 -4.74 -3.55
C ALA A 60 -9.73 -4.61 -2.04
N ARG A 61 -10.34 -5.48 -1.21
CA ARG A 61 -10.11 -5.50 0.23
C ARG A 61 -8.70 -6.03 0.56
N ALA A 62 -8.22 -7.05 -0.14
CA ALA A 62 -6.86 -7.56 0.03
C ALA A 62 -5.80 -6.50 -0.37
N VAL A 63 -6.02 -5.81 -1.48
CA VAL A 63 -5.13 -4.73 -1.94
C VAL A 63 -5.10 -3.55 -0.93
N ILE A 64 -6.25 -3.18 -0.36
CA ILE A 64 -6.30 -2.14 0.68
C ILE A 64 -5.53 -2.56 1.94
N ALA A 65 -5.68 -3.81 2.39
CA ALA A 65 -4.95 -4.29 3.55
C ALA A 65 -3.42 -4.26 3.31
N LEU A 66 -2.97 -4.61 2.09
CA LEU A 66 -1.57 -4.49 1.71
C LEU A 66 -1.09 -3.03 1.66
N SER A 67 -1.93 -2.11 1.15
CA SER A 67 -1.58 -0.67 1.16
C SER A 67 -1.42 -0.13 2.58
N GLU A 68 -2.28 -0.55 3.52
CA GLU A 68 -2.21 -0.12 4.92
C GLU A 68 -0.94 -0.62 5.60
N ASP A 69 -0.54 -1.87 5.31
CA ASP A 69 0.71 -2.46 5.80
C ASP A 69 1.94 -1.70 5.28
N LEU A 70 1.97 -1.38 3.98
CA LEU A 70 3.05 -0.59 3.39
C LEU A 70 3.09 0.86 3.90
N ALA A 71 1.93 1.49 4.10
CA ALA A 71 1.84 2.83 4.68
C ALA A 71 2.41 2.88 6.11
N SER A 72 2.32 1.77 6.86
CA SER A 72 2.89 1.65 8.21
C SER A 72 4.44 1.70 8.21
N ALA A 73 5.10 1.39 7.09
CA ALA A 73 6.55 1.40 7.00
C ALA A 73 7.15 2.81 7.13
N ARG A 74 6.44 3.86 6.71
CA ARG A 74 6.91 5.25 6.79
C ARG A 74 7.19 5.70 8.23
N PRO A 75 6.24 5.66 9.18
CA PRO A 75 6.51 6.04 10.56
C PRO A 75 7.56 5.13 11.23
N ILE A 76 7.54 3.82 10.95
CA ILE A 76 8.52 2.85 11.50
C ILE A 76 9.94 3.21 11.06
N SER A 77 10.14 3.47 9.77
CA SER A 77 11.44 3.86 9.21
C SER A 77 11.93 5.18 9.82
N GLY A 78 11.05 6.15 10.07
CA GLY A 78 11.40 7.40 10.75
C GLY A 78 11.93 7.17 12.16
N VAL A 79 11.21 6.36 12.96
CA VAL A 79 11.64 5.98 14.32
C VAL A 79 13.01 5.29 14.30
N MET A 80 13.23 4.37 13.36
CA MET A 80 14.51 3.65 13.23
C MET A 80 15.64 4.59 12.82
N ALA A 81 15.42 5.46 11.83
CA ALA A 81 16.40 6.44 11.39
C ALA A 81 16.83 7.38 12.53
N ASP A 82 15.88 7.81 13.37
CA ASP A 82 16.16 8.69 14.50
C ASP A 82 16.89 7.96 15.64
N ALA A 83 16.56 6.70 15.89
CA ALA A 83 17.27 5.85 16.85
C ALA A 83 18.74 5.65 16.45
N TYR A 84 19.01 5.35 15.16
CA TYR A 84 20.37 5.23 14.64
C TYR A 84 21.13 6.57 14.68
N ALA A 85 20.48 7.67 14.28
CA ALA A 85 21.09 9.00 14.37
C ALA A 85 21.41 9.41 15.83
N ALA A 86 20.62 8.96 16.80
CA ALA A 86 20.89 9.20 18.22
C ALA A 86 22.05 8.33 18.74
N ALA A 87 22.11 7.06 18.33
CA ALA A 87 23.21 6.15 18.67
C ALA A 87 24.55 6.66 18.11
N ASP A 88 24.57 7.11 16.85
CA ASP A 88 25.75 7.66 16.20
C ASP A 88 26.28 8.90 16.94
N ARG A 89 25.40 9.87 17.24
CA ARG A 89 25.74 11.07 18.05
C ARG A 89 26.28 10.73 19.44
N ARG A 90 25.79 9.66 20.07
CA ARG A 90 26.30 9.20 21.38
C ARG A 90 27.69 8.59 21.23
N GLY A 91 27.90 7.76 20.20
CA GLY A 91 29.20 7.17 19.89
C GLY A 91 30.27 8.22 19.59
N SER A 92 29.96 9.23 18.77
CA SER A 92 30.90 10.31 18.44
C SER A 92 31.28 11.21 19.62
N ARG A 93 30.50 11.22 20.71
CA ARG A 93 30.82 11.98 21.93
C ARG A 93 31.71 11.22 22.91
N LEU A 94 31.87 9.91 22.71
CA LEU A 94 32.67 9.03 23.58
C LEU A 94 34.08 8.78 23.01
N LEU A 95 34.37 9.30 21.81
CA LEU A 95 35.66 9.25 21.12
C LEU A 95 36.29 10.66 21.10
#